data_AF-A0AAD8SKC1-F1
#
_entry.id   AF-A0AAD8SKC1-F1
#
_cell.length_a   1.000
_cell.length_b   1.000
_cell.length_c   1.000
_cell.angle_alpha   90.00
_cell.angle_beta   90.00
_cell.angle_gamma   90.00
#
_symmetry.space_group_name_H-M   'P 1'
#
loop_
_entity.id
_entity.type
_entity.pdbx_description
1 polymer ?
#
loop_
_entity_poly.entity_id
_entity_poly.type
_entity_poly.pdbx_seq_one_letter_code
_entity_poly.pdbx_strand_id
1 'polypeptide(L)'
;MLATRFPALLSHCTQPHATVASVTSGGLDLHPRLSTVVASELTQVMRIIDDTSLTVGADGRVIDSPSSPAFSSREAYMMLSPSRLLDASACTTWALRLPAKLKIFAYLADIDMLSTRANLFYKNCAPSAMCAACPDIETGQHLFFDYPPAVALWSRLGVSIPTGQSSIWDLPTSIQVPASA
;
A
#
# COMPACT_ATOMS: atom_id res chain seq x y z
N MET A 1 7.07 -11.45 12.79
CA MET A 1 6.18 -12.07 13.80
C MET A 1 6.59 -13.53 14.01
N LEU A 2 6.33 -14.13 15.17
CA LEU A 2 6.66 -15.55 15.44
C LEU A 2 5.97 -16.51 14.46
N ALA A 3 4.69 -16.27 14.15
CA ALA A 3 3.89 -17.04 13.20
C ALA A 3 4.49 -17.11 11.78
N THR A 4 5.13 -16.02 11.32
CA THR A 4 5.78 -16.00 9.99
C THR A 4 7.13 -16.71 9.99
N ARG A 5 7.76 -16.89 11.16
CA ARG A 5 9.06 -17.54 11.31
C ARG A 5 8.96 -19.04 11.56
N PHE A 6 7.85 -19.51 12.16
CA PHE A 6 7.63 -20.90 12.59
C PHE A 6 6.30 -21.45 12.06
N PRO A 7 6.14 -21.57 10.73
CA PRO A 7 4.87 -21.96 10.13
C PRO A 7 4.52 -23.44 10.38
N ALA A 8 5.50 -24.33 10.56
CA ALA A 8 5.24 -25.75 10.80
C ALA A 8 4.74 -26.00 12.23
N LEU A 9 5.24 -25.23 13.20
CA LEU A 9 4.72 -25.22 14.56
C LEU A 9 3.31 -24.66 14.62
N LEU A 10 3.06 -23.56 13.91
CA LEU A 10 1.74 -22.93 13.88
C LEU A 10 0.68 -23.88 13.31
N SER A 11 0.97 -24.61 12.24
CA SER A 11 0.03 -25.56 11.65
C SER A 11 -0.29 -26.76 12.54
N HIS A 12 0.59 -27.07 13.51
CA HIS A 12 0.40 -28.14 14.49
C HIS A 12 -0.19 -27.66 15.83
N CYS A 13 -0.38 -26.36 16.01
CA CYS A 13 -0.88 -25.76 17.24
C CYS A 13 -2.41 -25.82 17.28
N THR A 14 -2.97 -26.32 18.38
CA THR A 14 -4.44 -26.38 18.55
C THR A 14 -5.04 -25.03 18.94
N GLN A 15 -4.22 -24.16 19.56
CA GLN A 15 -4.58 -22.81 19.99
C GLN A 15 -3.67 -21.76 19.34
N PRO A 16 -3.88 -21.40 18.06
CA PRO A 16 -2.99 -20.49 17.32
C PRO A 16 -3.01 -19.05 17.84
N HIS A 17 -3.95 -18.72 18.72
CA HIS A 17 -4.13 -17.39 19.33
C HIS A 17 -3.81 -17.39 20.84
N ALA A 18 -3.11 -18.41 21.35
CA ALA A 18 -2.68 -18.44 22.73
C ALA A 18 -1.75 -17.25 23.05
N THR A 19 -1.93 -16.65 24.23
CA THR A 19 -1.07 -15.56 24.69
C THR A 19 0.27 -16.10 25.16
N VAL A 20 1.34 -15.29 25.10
CA VAL A 20 2.65 -15.68 25.66
C VAL A 20 2.51 -15.99 27.15
N ALA A 21 1.75 -15.19 27.90
CA ALA A 21 1.49 -15.41 29.32
C ALA A 21 0.86 -16.78 29.61
N SER A 22 -0.17 -17.18 28.85
CA SER A 22 -0.79 -18.50 29.02
C SER A 22 0.19 -19.62 28.68
N VAL A 23 0.99 -19.46 27.63
CA VAL A 23 1.96 -20.47 27.20
C VAL A 23 3.10 -20.62 28.20
N THR A 24 3.60 -19.53 28.79
CA THR A 24 4.62 -19.60 29.85
C THR A 24 4.12 -20.36 31.08
N SER A 25 2.83 -20.23 31.42
CA SER A 25 2.24 -20.93 32.58
C SER A 25 1.82 -22.39 32.30
N GLY A 26 1.35 -22.68 31.09
CA GLY A 26 0.66 -23.93 30.77
C GLY A 26 1.23 -24.72 29.59
N GLY A 27 2.26 -24.21 28.91
CA GLY A 27 2.83 -24.80 27.71
C GLY A 27 2.01 -24.53 26.43
N LEU A 28 2.45 -25.14 25.32
CA LEU A 28 1.72 -25.16 24.05
C LEU A 28 0.96 -26.47 23.90
N ASP A 29 -0.33 -26.38 23.57
CA ASP A 29 -1.12 -27.52 23.12
C ASP A 29 -0.89 -27.78 21.63
N LEU A 30 -0.34 -28.95 21.31
CA LEU A 30 0.00 -29.37 19.96
C LEU A 30 -0.73 -30.65 19.57
N HIS A 31 -1.07 -30.80 18.30
CA HIS A 31 -1.59 -32.06 17.78
C HIS A 31 -0.56 -33.20 17.95
N PRO A 32 -1.02 -34.43 18.25
CA PRO A 32 -0.13 -35.57 18.43
C PRO A 32 0.64 -35.90 17.13
N ARG A 33 1.82 -36.52 17.29
CA ARG A 33 2.81 -36.84 16.22
C ARG A 33 3.53 -35.60 15.66
N LEU A 34 4.49 -35.13 16.46
CA LEU A 34 5.43 -34.09 16.06
C LEU A 34 6.37 -34.61 14.97
N SER A 35 6.46 -33.89 13.86
CA SER A 35 7.55 -34.09 12.90
C SER A 35 8.86 -33.54 13.48
N THR A 36 9.99 -33.93 12.89
CA THR A 36 11.31 -33.41 13.29
C THR A 36 11.41 -31.90 13.12
N VAL A 37 10.74 -31.33 12.12
CA VAL A 37 10.67 -29.89 11.87
C VAL A 37 9.85 -29.19 12.94
N VAL A 38 8.69 -29.73 13.32
CA VAL A 38 7.87 -29.12 14.39
C VAL A 38 8.59 -29.18 15.73
N ALA A 39 9.29 -30.27 16.03
CA ALA A 39 10.07 -30.40 17.25
C ALA A 39 11.24 -29.39 17.33
N SER A 40 11.92 -29.11 16.21
CA SER A 40 12.99 -28.12 16.18
C SER A 40 12.44 -26.69 16.32
N GLU A 41 11.35 -26.36 15.62
CA GLU A 41 10.69 -25.06 15.75
C GLU A 41 10.15 -24.85 17.18
N LEU A 42 9.53 -25.87 17.78
CA LEU A 42 9.07 -25.82 19.18
C LEU A 42 10.22 -25.51 20.13
N THR A 43 11.36 -26.19 19.96
CA THR A 43 12.55 -25.95 20.80
C THR A 43 13.03 -24.51 20.69
N GLN A 44 13.01 -23.94 19.48
CA GLN A 44 13.42 -22.55 19.26
C GLN A 44 12.44 -21.55 19.86
N VAL A 45 11.13 -21.82 19.76
CA VAL A 45 10.08 -20.97 20.35
C VAL A 45 10.11 -21.02 21.87
N MET A 46 10.28 -22.21 22.47
CA MET A 46 10.41 -22.36 23.93
C MET A 46 11.59 -21.53 24.48
N ARG A 47 12.75 -21.55 23.82
CA ARG A 47 13.90 -20.71 24.21
C ARG A 47 13.57 -19.21 24.17
N ILE A 48 12.87 -18.76 23.13
CA ILE A 48 12.47 -17.35 23.02
C ILE A 48 11.52 -16.98 24.17
N ILE A 49 10.59 -17.86 24.52
CA ILE A 49 9.65 -17.65 25.62
C ILE A 49 10.38 -17.62 26.97
N ASP A 50 11.33 -18.54 27.19
CA ASP A 50 12.15 -18.59 28.40
C ASP A 50 13.01 -17.34 28.60
N ASP A 51 13.53 -16.77 27.50
CA ASP A 51 14.30 -15.52 27.50
C ASP A 51 13.41 -14.26 27.65
N THR A 52 12.08 -14.41 27.66
CA THR A 52 11.15 -13.29 27.76
C THR A 52 10.72 -13.04 29.21
N SER A 53 10.89 -11.81 29.69
CA SER A 53 10.38 -11.40 31.01
C SER A 53 9.01 -10.74 30.89
N LEU A 54 8.00 -11.32 31.55
CA LEU A 54 6.66 -10.76 31.61
C LEU A 54 6.58 -9.72 32.74
N THR A 55 5.84 -8.63 32.49
CA THR A 55 5.56 -7.60 33.50
C THR A 55 4.08 -7.60 33.86
N VAL A 56 3.77 -7.18 35.08
CA VAL A 56 2.37 -7.05 35.53
C VAL A 56 1.80 -5.75 34.97
N GLY A 57 0.96 -5.85 33.95
CA GLY A 57 0.35 -4.68 33.29
C GLY A 57 -0.39 -5.05 32.01
N ALA A 58 -0.95 -4.03 31.36
CA ALA A 58 -1.50 -4.18 30.02
C ALA A 58 -0.37 -4.22 28.97
N ASP A 59 -0.56 -5.01 27.92
CA ASP A 59 0.42 -5.11 26.82
C ASP A 59 0.64 -3.76 26.13
N GLY A 60 1.90 -3.36 26.03
CA GLY A 60 2.32 -2.21 25.23
C GLY A 60 2.61 -2.62 23.78
N ARG A 61 2.14 -1.81 22.82
CA ARG A 61 2.55 -1.97 21.42
C ARG A 61 3.83 -1.18 21.19
N VAL A 62 4.89 -1.89 20.84
CA VAL A 62 6.20 -1.34 20.49
C VAL A 62 6.43 -1.57 19.00
N ILE A 63 7.08 -0.61 18.35
CA ILE A 63 7.59 -0.80 17.00
C ILE A 63 9.12 -0.86 17.08
N ASP A 64 9.74 -1.77 16.35
CA ASP A 64 11.19 -1.90 16.29
C ASP A 64 11.77 -0.82 15.36
N SER A 65 11.58 0.44 15.78
CA SER A 65 12.00 1.64 15.05
C SER A 65 13.31 2.15 15.62
N PRO A 66 14.26 2.60 14.77
CA PRO A 66 15.52 3.18 15.21
C PRO A 66 15.36 4.51 15.96
N SER A 67 14.21 5.19 15.84
CA SER A 67 13.99 6.53 16.41
C SER A 67 13.19 6.55 17.71
N SER A 68 12.34 5.56 17.99
CA SER A 68 11.54 5.52 19.22
C SER A 68 10.99 4.12 19.51
N PRO A 69 10.95 3.68 20.78
CA PRO A 69 10.25 2.46 21.17
C PRO A 69 8.73 2.63 21.23
N ALA A 70 8.20 3.85 21.19
CA ALA A 70 6.75 4.07 21.20
C ALA A 70 6.16 3.86 19.82
N PHE A 71 5.05 3.11 19.72
CA PHE A 71 4.35 2.93 18.46
C PHE A 71 3.86 4.27 17.88
N SER A 72 4.31 4.58 16.66
CA SER A 72 3.85 5.72 15.88
C SER A 72 3.31 5.23 14.55
N SER A 73 2.07 5.62 14.20
CA SER A 73 1.47 5.28 12.91
C SER A 73 2.30 5.82 11.74
N ARG A 74 2.94 6.98 11.91
CA ARG A 74 3.87 7.57 10.93
C ARG A 74 5.08 6.66 10.74
N GLU A 75 5.74 6.23 11.81
CA GLU A 75 6.93 5.38 11.71
C GLU A 75 6.58 3.99 11.15
N ALA A 76 5.46 3.43 11.58
CA ALA A 76 4.93 2.17 11.03
C ALA A 76 4.69 2.27 9.53
N TYR A 77 4.02 3.33 9.10
CA TYR A 77 3.79 3.60 7.68
C TYR A 77 5.13 3.75 6.93
N MET A 78 6.12 4.40 7.53
CA MET A 78 7.42 4.59 6.89
C MET A 78 8.21 3.29 6.72
N MET A 79 8.20 2.41 7.72
CA MET A 79 8.85 1.11 7.62
C MET A 79 8.14 0.16 6.64
N LEU A 80 6.81 0.25 6.51
CA LEU A 80 6.02 -0.60 5.62
C LEU A 80 6.00 -0.11 4.17
N SER A 81 6.29 1.16 3.92
CA SER A 81 6.21 1.76 2.58
C SER A 81 7.41 2.65 2.24
N PRO A 82 8.65 2.14 2.33
CA PRO A 82 9.86 2.93 2.12
C PRO A 82 9.93 3.57 0.72
N SER A 83 9.37 2.90 -0.29
CA SER A 83 9.31 3.40 -1.68
C SER A 83 8.23 4.46 -1.93
N ARG A 84 7.17 4.52 -1.10
CA ARG A 84 6.01 5.41 -1.33
C ARG A 84 6.18 6.81 -0.72
N LEU A 85 7.18 6.96 0.15
CA LEU A 85 7.47 8.21 0.85
C LEU A 85 8.39 9.15 0.06
N LEU A 86 9.06 8.62 -0.96
CA LEU A 86 9.98 9.35 -1.82
C LEU A 86 9.29 9.84 -3.09
N ASP A 87 7.96 9.73 -3.16
CA ASP A 87 7.22 10.09 -4.35
C ASP A 87 7.12 11.61 -4.47
N ALA A 88 8.03 12.21 -5.25
CA ALA A 88 8.14 13.65 -5.42
C ALA A 88 6.84 14.28 -5.98
N SER A 89 6.09 13.52 -6.76
CA SER A 89 4.76 13.87 -7.28
C SER A 89 3.72 14.00 -6.18
N ALA A 90 3.72 13.12 -5.16
CA ALA A 90 2.81 13.22 -4.02
C ALA A 90 3.07 14.51 -3.22
N CYS A 91 4.33 14.83 -2.92
CA CYS A 91 4.70 16.10 -2.29
C CYS A 91 4.21 17.31 -3.09
N THR A 92 4.40 17.28 -4.41
CA THR A 92 3.94 18.33 -5.33
C THR A 92 2.42 18.47 -5.27
N THR A 93 1.68 17.36 -5.37
CA THR A 93 0.21 17.32 -5.31
C THR A 93 -0.34 18.01 -4.07
N TRP A 94 0.23 17.71 -2.90
CA TRP A 94 -0.25 18.23 -1.63
C TRP A 94 0.15 19.69 -1.38
N ALA A 95 1.25 20.15 -1.98
CA ALA A 95 1.71 21.54 -1.92
C ALA A 95 0.84 22.51 -2.76
N LEU A 96 0.13 22.02 -3.77
CA LEU A 96 -0.71 22.86 -4.63
C LEU A 96 -1.81 23.58 -3.86
N ARG A 97 -2.17 24.79 -4.28
CA ARG A 97 -3.31 25.55 -3.73
C ARG A 97 -4.64 25.14 -4.37
N LEU A 98 -4.91 23.84 -4.40
CA LEU A 98 -6.14 23.27 -4.95
C LEU A 98 -7.11 22.81 -3.84
N PRO A 99 -8.42 22.79 -4.10
CA PRO A 99 -9.37 22.11 -3.23
C PRO A 99 -8.97 20.66 -2.96
N ALA A 100 -9.26 20.16 -1.76
CA ALA A 100 -8.87 18.81 -1.33
C ALA A 100 -9.32 17.72 -2.31
N LYS A 101 -10.51 17.86 -2.91
CA LYS A 101 -11.03 16.91 -3.91
C LYS A 101 -10.11 16.78 -5.13
N LEU A 102 -9.54 17.90 -5.61
CA LEU A 102 -8.63 17.89 -6.76
C LEU A 102 -7.26 17.29 -6.38
N LYS A 103 -6.77 17.56 -5.15
CA LYS A 103 -5.55 16.93 -4.64
C LYS A 103 -5.67 15.42 -4.57
N ILE A 104 -6.79 14.92 -4.04
CA ILE A 104 -7.08 13.48 -3.96
C ILE A 104 -7.13 12.88 -5.37
N PHE A 105 -7.86 13.53 -6.29
CA PHE A 105 -7.95 13.06 -7.67
C PHE A 105 -6.57 12.98 -8.33
N ALA A 106 -5.75 14.03 -8.21
CA ALA A 106 -4.44 14.07 -8.83
C ALA A 106 -3.47 13.06 -8.22
N TYR A 107 -3.52 12.85 -6.90
CA TYR A 107 -2.76 11.79 -6.23
C TYR A 107 -3.17 10.39 -6.72
N LEU A 108 -4.47 10.13 -6.88
CA LEU A 108 -4.96 8.86 -7.41
C LEU A 108 -4.59 8.67 -8.89
N ALA A 109 -4.51 9.74 -9.67
CA ALA A 109 -4.07 9.71 -11.07
C ALA A 109 -2.60 9.29 -11.16
N ASP A 110 -1.76 9.86 -10.30
CA ASP A 110 -0.32 9.63 -10.28
C ASP A 110 0.07 8.18 -9.93
N ILE A 111 -0.63 7.59 -8.96
CA ILE A 111 -0.39 6.21 -8.52
C ILE A 111 -1.21 5.16 -9.29
N ASP A 112 -1.79 5.55 -10.43
CA ASP A 112 -2.67 4.74 -11.29
C ASP A 112 -3.79 4.01 -10.54
N MET A 113 -4.48 4.72 -9.64
CA MET A 113 -5.59 4.20 -8.83
C MET A 113 -6.96 4.80 -9.15
N LEU A 114 -7.06 5.61 -10.20
CA LEU A 114 -8.36 6.09 -10.68
C LEU A 114 -9.27 4.92 -11.08
N SER A 115 -10.58 5.14 -11.00
CA SER A 115 -11.60 4.16 -11.40
C SER A 115 -11.77 4.08 -12.92
N THR A 116 -10.67 3.95 -13.64
CA THR A 116 -10.65 3.69 -15.09
C THR A 116 -11.18 2.28 -15.37
N ARG A 117 -11.72 2.01 -16.55
CA ARG A 117 -12.20 0.66 -16.86
C ARG A 117 -11.10 -0.38 -16.81
N ALA A 118 -9.84 -0.04 -17.14
CA ALA A 118 -8.71 -0.93 -16.94
C ALA A 118 -8.54 -1.33 -15.46
N ASN A 119 -8.55 -0.36 -14.54
CA ASN A 119 -8.38 -0.64 -13.11
C ASN A 119 -9.60 -1.37 -12.52
N LEU A 120 -10.80 -1.02 -12.95
CA LEU A 120 -12.01 -1.72 -12.52
C LEU A 120 -12.04 -3.16 -13.03
N PHE A 121 -11.62 -3.40 -14.27
CA PHE A 121 -11.51 -4.75 -14.84
C PHE A 121 -10.47 -5.58 -14.08
N TYR A 122 -9.28 -5.02 -13.82
CA TYR A 122 -8.23 -5.68 -13.01
C TYR A 122 -8.75 -6.08 -11.61
N LYS A 123 -9.61 -5.25 -11.01
CA LYS A 123 -10.23 -5.51 -9.70
C LYS A 123 -11.49 -6.39 -9.78
N ASN A 124 -11.84 -6.94 -10.94
CA ASN A 124 -13.07 -7.69 -11.19
C ASN A 124 -14.36 -6.91 -10.85
N CYS A 125 -14.33 -5.58 -10.97
CA CYS A 125 -15.47 -4.69 -10.74
C CYS A 125 -16.14 -4.22 -12.04
N ALA A 126 -15.57 -4.51 -13.21
CA ALA A 126 -16.14 -4.22 -14.51
C ALA A 126 -15.97 -5.41 -15.46
N PRO A 127 -16.89 -5.61 -16.43
CA PRO A 127 -16.85 -6.76 -17.34
C PRO A 127 -15.81 -6.64 -18.47
N SER A 128 -15.25 -5.44 -18.69
CA SER A 128 -14.29 -5.16 -19.75
C SER A 128 -13.47 -3.91 -19.43
N ALA A 129 -12.19 -3.94 -19.79
CA ALA A 129 -11.24 -2.83 -19.70
C ALA A 129 -11.38 -1.78 -20.83
N MET A 130 -12.23 -2.04 -21.83
CA MET A 130 -12.34 -1.19 -23.01
C MET A 130 -13.06 0.11 -22.72
N CYS A 131 -12.59 1.21 -23.32
CA CYS A 131 -13.21 2.53 -23.27
C CYS A 131 -14.62 2.49 -23.85
N ALA A 132 -15.54 3.25 -23.26
CA ALA A 132 -16.91 3.34 -23.75
C ALA A 132 -17.03 4.14 -25.05
N ALA A 133 -16.04 4.96 -25.39
CA ALA A 133 -16.10 5.91 -26.49
C ALA A 133 -15.15 5.58 -27.66
N CYS A 134 -14.24 4.62 -27.50
CA CYS A 134 -13.30 4.22 -28.54
C CYS A 134 -12.87 2.75 -28.35
N PRO A 135 -12.23 2.11 -29.35
CA PRO A 135 -11.84 0.71 -29.27
C PRO A 135 -10.55 0.44 -28.47
N ASP A 136 -10.07 1.41 -27.67
CA ASP A 136 -8.86 1.27 -26.87
C ASP A 136 -9.16 0.87 -25.42
N ILE A 137 -8.12 0.47 -24.68
CA ILE A 137 -8.21 0.21 -23.24
C ILE A 137 -8.27 1.54 -22.48
N GLU A 138 -9.25 1.68 -21.59
CA GLU A 138 -9.41 2.89 -20.79
C GLU A 138 -8.43 2.87 -19.60
N THR A 139 -7.23 3.38 -19.82
CA THR A 139 -6.22 3.63 -18.79
C THR A 139 -6.20 5.11 -18.39
N GLY A 140 -5.47 5.47 -17.33
CA GLY A 140 -5.22 6.88 -17.01
C GLY A 140 -4.54 7.60 -18.18
N GLN A 141 -3.51 6.97 -18.76
CA GLN A 141 -2.82 7.43 -19.95
C GLN A 141 -3.79 7.74 -21.10
N HIS A 142 -4.68 6.80 -21.40
CA HIS A 142 -5.68 6.97 -22.43
C HIS A 142 -6.57 8.18 -22.15
N LEU A 143 -7.15 8.27 -20.96
CA LEU A 143 -8.08 9.34 -20.60
C LEU A 143 -7.44 10.73 -20.57
N PHE A 144 -6.17 10.83 -20.18
CA PHE A 144 -5.50 12.13 -20.06
C PHE A 144 -4.72 12.55 -21.30
N PHE A 145 -4.17 11.63 -22.09
CA PHE A 145 -3.18 11.97 -23.12
C PHE A 145 -3.49 11.43 -24.50
N ASP A 146 -4.09 10.24 -24.62
CA ASP A 146 -4.28 9.62 -25.94
C ASP A 146 -5.70 9.83 -26.50
N TYR A 147 -6.69 10.02 -25.62
CA TYR A 147 -8.09 10.14 -26.01
C TYR A 147 -8.33 11.48 -26.73
N PRO A 148 -8.90 11.50 -27.96
CA PRO A 148 -8.93 12.71 -28.79
C PRO A 148 -9.55 13.95 -28.13
N PRO A 149 -10.65 13.84 -27.35
CA PRO A 149 -11.16 14.97 -26.58
C PRO A 149 -10.17 15.56 -25.56
N ALA A 150 -9.35 14.72 -24.91
CA ALA A 150 -8.33 15.17 -23.97
C ALA A 150 -7.20 15.89 -24.70
N VAL A 151 -6.70 15.34 -25.82
CA VAL A 151 -5.70 15.98 -26.69
C VAL A 151 -6.18 17.35 -27.17
N ALA A 152 -7.44 17.45 -27.59
CA ALA A 152 -8.04 18.70 -28.04
C ALA A 152 -8.13 19.73 -26.89
N LEU A 153 -8.46 19.28 -25.67
CA LEU A 153 -8.49 20.14 -24.49
C LEU A 153 -7.11 20.71 -24.17
N TRP A 154 -6.08 19.87 -24.13
CA TRP A 154 -4.70 20.32 -23.88
C TRP A 154 -4.22 21.31 -24.94
N SER A 155 -4.51 21.03 -26.22
CA SER A 155 -4.21 21.93 -27.32
C SER A 155 -4.87 23.30 -27.15
N ARG A 156 -6.13 23.34 -26.71
CA ARG A 156 -6.86 24.60 -26.43
C ARG A 156 -6.28 25.38 -25.25
N LEU A 157 -5.65 24.70 -24.29
CA LEU A 157 -4.96 25.32 -23.16
C LEU A 157 -3.52 25.73 -23.49
N GLY A 158 -3.06 25.52 -24.72
CA GLY A 158 -1.70 25.81 -25.16
C GLY A 158 -0.67 24.82 -24.61
N VAL A 159 -1.09 23.64 -24.15
CA VAL A 159 -0.20 22.60 -23.63
C VAL A 159 0.09 21.59 -24.73
N SER A 160 1.35 21.50 -25.13
CA SER A 160 1.83 20.43 -26.03
C SER A 160 2.17 19.20 -25.19
N ILE A 161 1.51 18.07 -25.48
CA ILE A 161 1.75 16.80 -24.79
C ILE A 161 2.85 16.03 -25.54
N PRO A 162 4.02 15.78 -24.92
CA PRO A 162 5.07 14.97 -25.54
C PRO A 162 4.60 13.54 -25.80
N THR A 163 5.07 12.92 -26.89
CA THR A 163 4.83 11.50 -27.14
C THR A 163 5.49 10.66 -26.04
N GLY A 164 4.71 9.78 -25.39
CA GLY A 164 5.20 8.95 -24.30
C GLY A 164 5.15 9.60 -22.91
N GLN A 165 4.45 10.74 -22.77
CA GLN A 165 4.15 11.35 -21.48
C GLN A 165 3.37 10.37 -20.60
N SER A 166 3.85 10.03 -19.41
CA SER A 166 3.18 9.11 -18.48
C SER A 166 2.65 9.76 -17.20
N SER A 167 3.05 11.00 -16.93
CA SER A 167 2.71 11.73 -15.71
C SER A 167 2.10 13.09 -16.03
N ILE A 168 1.02 13.44 -15.32
CA ILE A 168 0.40 14.78 -15.40
C ILE A 168 1.30 15.87 -14.80
N TRP A 169 2.27 15.49 -13.96
CA TRP A 169 3.17 16.43 -13.28
C TRP A 169 4.32 16.89 -14.15
N ASP A 170 4.70 16.09 -15.15
CA ASP A 170 5.79 16.40 -16.07
C ASP A 170 5.31 17.26 -17.27
N LEU A 171 4.09 17.79 -17.21
CA LEU A 171 3.54 18.65 -18.26
C LEU A 171 4.16 20.05 -18.21
N PRO A 172 4.41 20.69 -19.37
CA PRO A 172 4.96 22.03 -19.42
C PRO A 172 4.01 23.02 -18.74
N THR A 173 4.56 23.79 -17.79
CA THR A 173 3.78 24.57 -16.80
C THR A 173 3.22 25.89 -17.34
N SER A 174 3.51 26.26 -18.59
CA SER A 174 3.04 27.50 -19.20
C SER A 174 1.66 27.30 -19.84
N ILE A 175 0.61 27.30 -19.02
CA ILE A 175 -0.76 27.33 -19.51
C ILE A 175 -1.12 28.77 -19.87
N GLN A 176 -1.44 29.03 -21.13
CA GLN A 176 -2.06 30.29 -21.54
C GLN A 176 -3.57 30.12 -21.34
N VAL A 177 -4.10 30.56 -20.19
CA VAL A 177 -5.55 30.52 -19.95
C VAL A 177 -6.20 31.53 -20.90
N PRO A 178 -7.06 31.13 -21.85
CA PRO A 178 -7.75 32.08 -22.71
C PRO A 178 -8.63 32.99 -21.86
N ALA A 179 -8.57 34.30 -22.12
CA ALA A 179 -9.47 35.26 -21.49
C ALA A 179 -10.93 34.84 -21.75
N SER A 180 -11.74 34.86 -20.70
CA SER A 180 -13.16 34.49 -20.75
C SER A 180 -13.88 35.30 -21.83
N ALA A 181 -14.59 34.64 -22.73
CA ALA A 181 -15.54 35.26 -23.65
C ALA A 181 -16.92 35.42 -22.99
#